data_AF-A0A1I5Z5M9-F1
#
_entry.id   AF-A0A1I5Z5M9-F1
#
_cell.length_a   1.000
_cell.length_b   1.000
_cell.length_c   1.000
_cell.angle_alpha   90.00
_cell.angle_beta   90.00
_cell.angle_gamma   90.00
#
_symmetry.space_group_name_H-M   'P 1'
#
loop_
_entity.id
_entity.type
_entity.pdbx_description
1 polymer ?
#
loop_
_entity_poly.entity_id
_entity_poly.type
_entity_poly.pdbx_seq_one_letter_code
_entity_poly.pdbx_strand_id
1 'polypeptide(L)'
;MIALKNAKKQRKNPNDPARFVKVTSVTDDGEIAQKKLYSLGEEAIEKEAFYDGFYAVCTNLIDDSVKDIISVSEGRWKIEESFRIMKTDFESRPVYVSREDRIRAHFLTCYLALLIYRILEKKVGNGFTSDEIIYTLRDYNLLKVNGEGYIPEYRRTPLTDRLHEVFGFRTDTEIVPTRKLKSIIASTKK
;
A
#
# COMPACT_ATOMS: atom_id res chain seq x y z
N MET A 1 -24.09 -38.44 8.68
CA MET A 1 -22.84 -39.22 8.46
C MET A 1 -22.15 -38.70 7.23
N ILE A 2 -21.01 -38.03 7.38
CA ILE A 2 -20.23 -37.51 6.23
C ILE A 2 -19.19 -38.57 5.87
N ALA A 3 -19.39 -39.28 4.77
CA ALA A 3 -18.43 -40.26 4.26
C ALA A 3 -17.35 -39.54 3.42
N LEU A 4 -16.30 -39.05 4.06
CA LEU A 4 -15.13 -38.49 3.38
C LEU A 4 -14.20 -39.63 2.92
N LYS A 5 -14.13 -39.86 1.61
CA LYS A 5 -13.12 -40.73 0.99
C LYS A 5 -11.73 -40.09 1.15
N ASN A 6 -10.83 -40.80 1.82
CA ASN A 6 -9.38 -40.54 1.92
C ASN A 6 -8.97 -39.18 2.54
N ALA A 7 -9.09 -39.06 3.87
CA ALA A 7 -8.42 -38.01 4.65
C ALA A 7 -6.89 -38.30 4.77
N LYS A 8 -6.15 -38.18 3.67
CA LYS A 8 -4.68 -38.14 3.67
C LYS A 8 -4.19 -36.74 4.05
N LYS A 9 -4.23 -36.39 5.34
CA LYS A 9 -3.34 -35.42 6.00
C LYS A 9 -3.70 -35.28 7.48
N GLN A 10 -2.85 -35.78 8.36
CA GLN A 10 -2.94 -35.55 9.82
C GLN A 10 -2.36 -34.19 10.24
N ARG A 11 -1.84 -33.40 9.30
CA ARG A 11 -1.25 -32.09 9.58
C ARG A 11 -2.36 -31.03 9.65
N LYS A 12 -2.77 -30.68 10.86
CA LYS A 12 -3.68 -29.56 11.12
C LYS A 12 -2.90 -28.25 10.99
N ASN A 13 -2.97 -27.61 9.82
CA ASN A 13 -2.52 -26.23 9.64
C ASN A 13 -3.59 -25.29 10.26
N PRO A 14 -3.21 -24.16 10.90
CA PRO A 14 -4.17 -23.13 11.30
C PRO A 14 -5.19 -22.76 10.22
N ASN A 15 -4.82 -22.77 8.93
CA ASN A 15 -5.75 -22.43 7.83
C ASN A 15 -6.47 -23.66 7.20
N ASP A 16 -6.34 -24.85 7.78
CA ASP A 16 -6.96 -26.08 7.25
C ASP A 16 -8.31 -26.35 7.93
N PRO A 17 -9.44 -26.44 7.19
CA PRO A 17 -10.75 -26.80 7.74
C PRO A 17 -10.77 -28.13 8.51
N ALA A 18 -9.83 -29.04 8.22
CA ALA A 18 -9.68 -30.30 8.95
C ALA A 18 -9.33 -30.11 10.44
N ARG A 19 -8.94 -28.90 10.87
CA ARG A 19 -8.69 -28.58 12.29
C ARG A 19 -9.92 -28.80 13.17
N PHE A 20 -11.10 -28.52 12.62
CA PHE A 20 -12.40 -28.67 13.31
C PHE A 20 -12.94 -30.10 13.31
N VAL A 21 -12.23 -31.07 12.72
CA VAL A 21 -12.67 -32.47 12.69
C VAL A 21 -12.01 -33.23 13.84
N LYS A 22 -12.85 -33.84 14.69
CA LYS A 22 -12.46 -34.79 15.73
C LYS A 22 -12.60 -36.21 15.19
N VAL A 23 -11.58 -37.03 15.45
CA VAL A 23 -11.57 -38.44 15.06
C VAL A 23 -11.64 -39.27 16.32
N THR A 24 -12.69 -40.07 16.46
CA THR A 24 -12.85 -41.01 17.57
C THR A 24 -12.77 -42.42 17.00
N SER A 25 -11.83 -43.21 17.48
CA SER A 25 -11.68 -44.64 17.18
C SER A 25 -12.19 -45.42 18.39
N VAL A 26 -13.37 -46.03 18.29
CA VAL A 26 -13.99 -46.78 19.39
C VAL A 26 -14.24 -48.23 18.95
N THR A 27 -13.87 -49.17 19.80
CA THR A 27 -14.33 -50.57 19.83
C THR A 27 -14.66 -50.93 21.29
N ASP A 28 -15.64 -51.81 21.50
CA ASP A 28 -16.19 -52.12 22.83
C ASP A 28 -15.19 -52.74 23.84
N ASP A 29 -14.05 -53.28 23.37
CA ASP A 29 -13.06 -53.99 24.21
C ASP A 29 -11.66 -53.35 24.27
N GLY A 30 -11.49 -52.09 23.86
CA GLY A 30 -10.21 -51.37 24.02
C GLY A 30 -9.06 -51.77 23.05
N GLU A 31 -9.31 -52.55 22.01
CA GLU A 31 -8.34 -52.81 20.92
C GLU A 31 -8.40 -51.79 19.76
N ILE A 32 -7.49 -51.93 18.78
CA ILE A 32 -7.28 -50.97 17.67
C ILE A 32 -8.47 -51.00 16.69
N ALA A 33 -9.32 -49.98 16.73
CA ALA A 33 -10.55 -49.90 15.94
C ALA A 33 -10.34 -49.77 14.41
N GLN A 34 -11.01 -50.64 13.63
CA GLN A 34 -11.01 -50.61 12.15
C GLN A 34 -11.82 -49.44 11.54
N LYS A 35 -12.75 -48.84 12.30
CA LYS A 35 -13.61 -47.73 11.84
C LYS A 35 -13.26 -46.43 12.57
N LYS A 36 -12.98 -45.38 11.79
CA LYS A 36 -12.81 -44.00 12.28
C LYS A 36 -14.15 -43.29 12.20
N LEU A 37 -14.67 -42.84 13.35
CA LEU A 37 -15.81 -41.94 13.40
C LEU A 37 -15.28 -40.50 13.37
N TYR A 38 -15.82 -39.72 12.43
CA TYR A 38 -15.50 -38.31 12.28
C TYR A 38 -16.68 -37.49 12.81
N SER A 39 -16.41 -36.61 13.77
CA SER A 39 -17.38 -35.64 14.27
C SER A 39 -16.80 -34.22 14.15
N LEU A 40 -17.68 -33.22 14.16
CA LEU A 40 -17.25 -31.84 14.34
C LEU A 40 -16.80 -31.65 15.79
N GLY A 41 -15.71 -30.92 15.97
CA GLY A 41 -15.24 -30.47 17.27
C GLY A 41 -15.93 -29.15 17.61
N GLU A 42 -17.18 -29.23 18.07
CA GLU A 42 -18.00 -28.07 18.45
C GLU A 42 -17.25 -27.11 19.39
N GLU A 43 -16.51 -27.64 20.37
CA GLU A 43 -15.73 -26.82 21.31
C GLU A 43 -14.65 -25.96 20.63
N ALA A 44 -14.02 -26.46 19.56
CA ALA A 44 -13.03 -25.70 18.80
C ALA A 44 -13.69 -24.62 17.93
N ILE A 45 -14.89 -24.92 17.42
CA ILE A 45 -15.69 -23.96 16.65
C ILE A 45 -16.17 -22.83 17.57
N GLU A 46 -16.74 -23.16 18.74
CA GLU A 46 -17.19 -22.16 19.72
C GLU A 46 -16.05 -21.27 20.22
N LYS A 47 -14.87 -21.86 20.48
CA LYS A 47 -13.68 -21.09 20.88
C LYS A 47 -13.23 -20.09 19.83
N GLU A 48 -13.28 -20.46 18.55
CA GLU A 48 -12.88 -19.54 17.47
C GLU A 48 -13.97 -18.51 17.16
N ALA A 49 -15.24 -18.94 17.19
CA ALA A 49 -16.40 -18.07 17.02
C ALA A 49 -16.48 -16.97 18.09
N PHE A 50 -15.97 -17.23 19.30
CA PHE A 50 -15.83 -16.21 20.34
C PHE A 50 -14.97 -15.01 19.90
N TYR A 51 -14.02 -15.23 18.98
CA TYR A 51 -13.14 -14.19 18.45
C TYR A 51 -13.59 -13.63 17.09
N ASP A 52 -14.75 -14.07 16.56
CA ASP A 52 -15.25 -13.55 15.29
C ASP A 52 -15.54 -12.05 15.39
N GLY A 53 -15.07 -11.31 14.38
CA GLY A 53 -15.19 -9.84 14.32
C GLY A 53 -14.09 -9.07 15.06
N PHE A 54 -13.20 -9.74 15.81
CA PHE A 54 -12.03 -9.11 16.41
C PHE A 54 -10.83 -9.14 15.46
N TYR A 55 -10.07 -8.04 15.42
CA TYR A 55 -8.79 -7.97 14.71
C TYR A 55 -7.64 -7.97 15.71
N ALA A 56 -6.91 -9.09 15.79
CA ALA A 56 -5.79 -9.24 16.72
C ALA A 56 -4.47 -8.72 16.13
N VAL A 57 -3.69 -8.01 16.94
CA VAL A 57 -2.33 -7.59 16.61
C VAL A 57 -1.34 -8.39 17.47
N CYS A 58 -0.56 -9.26 16.84
CA CYS A 58 0.55 -9.95 17.49
C CYS A 58 1.83 -9.14 17.34
N THR A 59 2.51 -8.85 18.45
CA THR A 59 3.74 -8.07 18.47
C THR A 59 4.71 -8.58 19.54
N ASN A 60 6.01 -8.39 19.32
CA ASN A 60 7.07 -8.63 20.31
C ASN A 60 7.39 -7.39 21.14
N LEU A 61 6.68 -6.28 20.91
CA LEU A 61 6.80 -5.02 21.62
C LEU A 61 5.98 -5.06 22.91
N ILE A 62 6.48 -5.78 23.92
CA ILE A 62 5.75 -6.04 25.18
C ILE A 62 5.80 -4.82 26.11
N ASP A 63 6.88 -4.03 26.04
CA ASP A 63 7.12 -2.87 26.89
C ASP A 63 6.49 -1.56 26.33
N ASP A 64 6.04 -1.58 25.07
CA ASP A 64 5.42 -0.44 24.42
C ASP A 64 3.94 -0.30 24.79
N SER A 65 3.41 0.92 24.70
CA SER A 65 2.01 1.16 25.00
C SER A 65 1.11 0.50 23.94
N VAL A 66 0.01 -0.11 24.38
CA VAL A 66 -1.01 -0.71 23.49
C VAL A 66 -1.51 0.30 22.46
N LYS A 67 -1.65 1.57 22.86
CA LYS A 67 -2.08 2.66 21.98
C LYS A 67 -1.11 2.90 20.83
N ASP A 68 0.20 2.90 21.10
CA ASP A 68 1.22 3.12 20.08
C ASP A 68 1.30 1.93 19.12
N ILE A 69 1.19 0.71 19.65
CA ILE A 69 1.14 -0.52 18.85
C ILE A 69 -0.04 -0.49 17.87
N ILE A 70 -1.23 -0.11 18.34
CA ILE A 70 -2.42 0.04 17.49
C ILE A 70 -2.20 1.14 16.45
N SER A 71 -1.72 2.32 16.85
CA SER A 71 -1.43 3.43 15.93
C SER A 71 -0.47 3.06 14.80
N VAL A 72 0.58 2.29 15.09
CA VAL A 72 1.51 1.77 14.08
C VAL A 72 0.83 0.73 13.17
N SER A 73 0.05 -0.19 13.76
CA SER A 73 -0.69 -1.20 13.01
C SER A 73 -1.70 -0.58 12.04
N GLU A 74 -2.41 0.47 12.47
CA GLU A 74 -3.31 1.25 11.63
C GLU A 74 -2.58 1.93 10.47
N GLY A 75 -1.28 2.19 10.58
CA GLY A 75 -0.47 2.76 9.50
C GLY A 75 -0.19 1.81 8.32
N ARG A 76 -0.51 0.51 8.42
CA ARG A 76 -0.16 -0.50 7.41
C ARG A 76 -0.76 -0.22 6.03
N TRP A 77 -1.95 0.37 5.96
CA TRP A 77 -2.60 0.70 4.69
C TRP A 77 -1.77 1.66 3.83
N LYS A 78 -0.88 2.48 4.44
CA LYS A 78 0.01 3.40 3.71
C LYS A 78 0.97 2.65 2.78
N ILE A 79 1.39 1.45 3.18
CA ILE A 79 2.23 0.59 2.35
C ILE A 79 1.41 0.03 1.18
N GLU A 80 0.18 -0.42 1.43
CA GLU A 80 -0.71 -0.92 0.38
C GLU A 80 -1.04 0.17 -0.64
N GLU A 81 -1.33 1.38 -0.18
CA GLU A 81 -1.51 2.54 -1.04
C GLU A 81 -0.25 2.84 -1.86
N SER A 82 0.93 2.82 -1.23
CA SER A 82 2.19 3.01 -1.95
C SER A 82 2.38 1.97 -3.05
N PHE A 83 2.05 0.70 -2.79
CA PHE A 83 2.06 -0.35 -3.79
C PHE A 83 1.01 -0.16 -4.88
N ARG A 84 -0.15 0.42 -4.56
CA ARG A 84 -1.18 0.77 -5.53
C ARG A 84 -0.66 1.84 -6.48
N ILE A 85 -0.24 2.99 -5.98
CA ILE A 85 0.33 4.12 -6.75
C ILE A 85 1.49 3.63 -7.64
N MET A 86 2.39 2.83 -7.07
CA MET A 86 3.53 2.31 -7.82
C MET A 86 3.11 1.43 -9.01
N LYS A 87 2.01 0.69 -8.89
CA LYS A 87 1.50 -0.18 -9.97
C LYS A 87 0.65 0.60 -10.98
N THR A 88 -0.17 1.54 -10.52
CA THR A 88 -1.12 2.30 -11.35
C THR A 88 -0.45 3.50 -12.00
N ASP A 89 0.07 4.43 -11.20
CA ASP A 89 0.53 5.73 -11.68
C ASP A 89 1.96 5.71 -12.20
N PHE A 90 2.82 4.90 -11.59
CA PHE A 90 4.20 4.75 -12.03
C PHE A 90 4.44 3.50 -12.90
N GLU A 91 3.39 2.73 -13.18
CA GLU A 91 3.44 1.59 -14.09
C GLU A 91 4.60 0.61 -13.82
N SER A 92 4.91 0.34 -12.54
CA SER A 92 6.05 -0.52 -12.13
C SER A 92 5.99 -1.97 -12.61
N ARG A 93 4.90 -2.38 -13.27
CA ARG A 93 4.76 -3.67 -13.94
C ARG A 93 5.13 -3.49 -15.42
N PRO A 94 6.41 -3.66 -15.80
CA PRO A 94 6.85 -3.43 -17.17
C PRO A 94 6.20 -4.43 -18.11
N VAL A 95 5.47 -3.94 -19.12
CA VAL A 95 4.90 -4.80 -20.17
C VAL A 95 5.91 -5.07 -21.28
N TYR A 96 6.82 -4.13 -21.54
CA TYR A 96 7.68 -4.11 -22.74
C TYR A 96 9.15 -4.42 -22.46
N VAL A 97 9.49 -4.82 -21.23
CA VAL A 97 10.88 -4.98 -20.79
C VAL A 97 11.10 -6.39 -20.24
N SER A 98 11.98 -7.16 -20.87
CA SER A 98 12.21 -8.58 -20.53
C SER A 98 13.58 -8.89 -19.94
N ARG A 99 14.59 -8.05 -20.20
CA ARG A 99 15.92 -8.24 -19.62
C ARG A 99 15.94 -7.81 -18.15
N GLU A 100 16.58 -8.62 -17.31
CA GLU A 100 16.63 -8.42 -15.87
C GLU A 100 17.22 -7.05 -15.47
N ASP A 101 18.30 -6.62 -16.13
CA ASP A 101 18.93 -5.31 -15.89
C ASP A 101 17.96 -4.15 -16.14
N ARG A 102 17.21 -4.23 -17.24
CA ARG A 102 16.21 -3.20 -17.59
C ARG A 102 14.99 -3.25 -16.68
N ILE A 103 14.55 -4.44 -16.26
CA ILE A 103 13.46 -4.59 -15.27
C ILE A 103 13.85 -3.94 -13.94
N ARG A 104 15.07 -4.20 -13.46
CA ARG A 104 15.60 -3.57 -12.23
C ARG A 104 15.69 -2.05 -12.37
N ALA A 105 16.16 -1.55 -13.51
CA ALA A 105 16.25 -0.11 -13.77
C ALA A 105 14.87 0.57 -13.79
N HIS A 106 13.88 -0.04 -14.45
CA HIS A 106 12.49 0.44 -14.45
C HIS A 106 11.93 0.51 -13.04
N PHE A 107 12.02 -0.61 -12.30
CA PHE A 107 11.51 -0.68 -10.94
C PHE A 107 12.16 0.33 -10.01
N LEU A 108 13.49 0.50 -10.10
CA LEU A 108 14.23 1.51 -9.33
C LEU A 108 13.73 2.92 -9.65
N THR A 109 13.49 3.22 -10.93
CA THR A 109 12.97 4.53 -11.37
C THR A 109 11.58 4.79 -10.79
N CYS A 110 10.67 3.82 -10.86
CA CYS A 110 9.34 3.92 -10.25
C CYS A 110 9.42 4.11 -8.73
N TYR A 111 10.33 3.41 -8.07
CA TYR A 111 10.53 3.52 -6.62
C TYR A 111 11.08 4.90 -6.23
N LEU A 112 12.05 5.44 -6.97
CA LEU A 112 12.56 6.81 -6.75
C LEU A 112 11.47 7.86 -6.99
N ALA A 113 10.65 7.70 -8.03
CA ALA A 113 9.49 8.56 -8.26
C ALA A 113 8.52 8.54 -7.07
N LEU A 114 8.22 7.35 -6.54
CA LEU A 114 7.39 7.19 -5.34
C LEU A 114 8.00 7.86 -4.10
N LEU A 115 9.32 7.74 -3.90
CA LEU A 115 10.00 8.40 -2.79
C LEU A 115 9.87 9.92 -2.89
N ILE A 116 10.13 10.49 -4.06
CA ILE A 116 9.98 11.93 -4.32
C ILE A 116 8.54 12.37 -4.08
N TYR A 117 7.58 11.60 -4.59
CA TYR A 117 6.16 11.83 -4.40
C TYR A 117 5.78 11.86 -2.91
N ARG A 118 6.22 10.89 -2.10
CA ARG A 118 5.93 10.84 -0.65
C ARG A 118 6.58 12.00 0.12
N ILE A 119 7.76 12.45 -0.31
CA ILE A 119 8.39 13.65 0.27
C ILE A 119 7.55 14.89 -0.06
N LEU A 120 7.07 15.02 -1.29
CA LEU A 120 6.22 16.13 -1.72
C LEU A 120 4.89 16.14 -0.95
N GLU A 121 4.22 15.00 -0.85
CA GLU A 121 2.99 14.83 -0.07
C GLU A 121 3.16 15.29 1.38
N LYS A 122 4.24 14.87 2.04
CA LYS A 122 4.58 15.32 3.40
C LYS A 122 4.81 16.83 3.51
N LYS A 123 5.42 17.46 2.50
CA LYS A 123 5.68 18.91 2.49
C LYS A 123 4.42 19.73 2.24
N VAL A 124 3.57 19.28 1.33
CA VAL A 124 2.29 19.94 1.00
C VAL A 124 1.29 19.80 2.15
N GLY A 125 1.32 18.65 2.85
CA GLY A 125 0.47 18.31 3.99
C GLY A 125 -0.66 17.36 3.61
N ASN A 126 -1.38 16.84 4.61
CA ASN A 126 -2.40 15.78 4.44
C ASN A 126 -3.76 16.30 3.92
N GLY A 127 -3.78 17.40 3.17
CA GLY A 127 -5.01 18.03 2.68
C GLY A 127 -5.44 17.60 1.28
N PHE A 128 -4.60 16.84 0.56
CA PHE A 128 -4.81 16.45 -0.83
C PHE A 128 -4.56 14.95 -0.99
N THR A 129 -5.34 14.32 -1.86
CA THR A 129 -5.20 12.91 -2.20
C THR A 129 -4.01 12.68 -3.14
N SER A 130 -3.54 11.44 -3.21
CA SER A 130 -2.41 11.12 -4.07
C SER A 130 -2.69 11.34 -5.54
N ASP A 131 -3.90 11.02 -5.98
CA ASP A 131 -4.33 11.22 -7.36
C ASP A 131 -4.32 12.71 -7.71
N GLU A 132 -4.90 13.57 -6.85
CA GLU A 132 -4.92 15.03 -7.07
C GLU A 132 -3.52 15.61 -7.25
N ILE A 133 -2.57 15.18 -6.41
CA ILE A 133 -1.18 15.61 -6.49
C ILE A 133 -0.55 15.15 -7.81
N ILE A 134 -0.68 13.87 -8.16
CA ILE A 134 -0.06 13.30 -9.36
C ILE A 134 -0.63 13.96 -10.63
N TYR A 135 -1.95 14.06 -10.76
CA TYR A 135 -2.58 14.67 -11.93
C TYR A 135 -2.25 16.15 -12.06
N THR A 136 -2.29 16.90 -10.95
CA THR A 136 -1.93 18.33 -10.97
C THR A 136 -0.48 18.54 -11.40
N LEU A 137 0.46 17.69 -10.96
CA LEU A 137 1.86 17.79 -11.35
C LEU A 137 2.11 17.37 -12.80
N ARG A 138 1.37 16.38 -13.32
CA ARG A 138 1.43 15.97 -14.73
C ARG A 138 0.95 17.10 -15.66
N ASP A 139 -0.08 17.83 -15.25
CA ASP A 139 -0.67 18.92 -16.03
C ASP A 139 -0.05 20.29 -15.72
N TYR A 140 1.01 20.33 -14.90
CA TYR A 140 1.70 21.55 -14.48
C TYR A 140 2.62 22.10 -15.59
N ASN A 141 2.02 22.50 -16.71
CA ASN A 141 2.73 22.89 -17.92
C ASN A 141 2.84 24.42 -18.06
N LEU A 142 3.94 24.84 -18.69
CA LEU A 142 4.23 26.23 -19.02
C LEU A 142 4.56 26.34 -20.52
N LEU A 143 3.81 27.15 -21.25
CA LEU A 143 4.05 27.45 -22.65
C LEU A 143 5.14 28.51 -22.80
N LYS A 144 6.22 28.22 -23.52
CA LYS A 144 7.27 29.20 -23.79
C LYS A 144 6.85 30.15 -24.92
N VAL A 145 6.88 31.45 -24.65
CA VAL A 145 6.68 32.52 -25.63
C VAL A 145 8.03 33.15 -25.95
N ASN A 146 8.41 33.14 -27.22
CA ASN A 146 9.70 33.65 -27.68
C ASN A 146 9.83 35.15 -27.37
N GLY A 147 10.91 35.53 -26.68
CA GLY A 147 11.19 36.92 -26.32
C GLY A 147 10.52 37.42 -25.03
N GLU A 148 9.41 36.81 -24.60
CA GLU A 148 8.61 37.33 -23.47
C GLU A 148 8.75 36.51 -22.19
N GLY A 149 8.74 35.18 -22.28
CA GLY A 149 8.79 34.32 -21.09
C GLY A 149 7.98 33.04 -21.24
N TYR A 150 7.25 32.70 -20.19
CA TYR A 150 6.45 31.48 -20.11
C TYR A 150 5.03 31.79 -19.60
N ILE A 151 4.02 31.24 -20.25
CA ILE A 151 2.61 31.38 -19.88
C ILE A 151 2.15 30.07 -19.21
N PRO A 152 1.45 30.11 -18.08
CA PRO A 152 0.93 28.91 -17.45
C PRO A 152 -0.23 28.32 -18.22
N GLU A 153 -0.18 27.01 -18.49
CA GLU A 153 -1.27 26.28 -19.14
C GLU A 153 -2.20 25.58 -18.12
N TYR A 154 -1.83 25.57 -16.85
CA TYR A 154 -2.62 25.01 -15.77
C TYR A 154 -3.56 26.05 -15.14
N ARG A 155 -4.64 25.57 -14.52
CA ARG A 155 -5.54 26.40 -13.70
C ARG A 155 -5.04 26.49 -12.27
N ARG A 156 -5.19 27.67 -11.67
CA ARG A 156 -4.94 27.88 -10.25
C ARG A 156 -5.97 27.10 -9.42
N THR A 157 -5.49 26.23 -8.54
CA THR A 157 -6.27 25.43 -7.58
C THR A 157 -5.70 25.59 -6.16
N PRO A 158 -6.44 25.17 -5.11
CA PRO A 158 -5.89 25.16 -3.76
C PRO A 158 -4.57 24.38 -3.63
N LEU A 159 -4.40 23.31 -4.41
CA LEU A 159 -3.15 22.56 -4.45
C LEU A 159 -2.02 23.37 -5.09
N THR A 160 -2.25 24.04 -6.23
CA THR A 160 -1.19 24.87 -6.84
C THR A 160 -0.79 26.04 -5.95
N ASP A 161 -1.76 26.62 -5.23
CA ASP A 161 -1.49 27.67 -4.24
C ASP A 161 -0.62 27.15 -3.09
N ARG A 162 -0.95 25.96 -2.58
CA ARG A 162 -0.17 25.32 -1.54
C ARG A 162 1.25 25.00 -2.01
N LEU A 163 1.41 24.54 -3.26
CA LEU A 163 2.73 24.30 -3.86
C LEU A 163 3.55 25.60 -3.91
N HIS A 164 2.95 26.71 -4.36
CA HIS A 164 3.65 28.00 -4.40
C HIS A 164 4.06 28.50 -3.02
N GLU A 165 3.18 28.34 -2.02
CA GLU A 165 3.46 28.72 -0.64
C GLU A 165 4.61 27.89 -0.04
N VAL A 166 4.53 26.56 -0.14
CA VAL A 166 5.49 25.63 0.46
C VAL A 166 6.87 25.74 -0.16
N PHE A 167 6.95 25.95 -1.48
CA PHE A 167 8.23 26.01 -2.20
C PHE A 167 8.74 27.43 -2.46
N GLY A 168 7.97 28.47 -2.09
CA GLY A 168 8.42 29.86 -2.12
C GLY A 168 8.63 30.43 -3.52
N PHE A 169 8.04 29.85 -4.55
CA PHE A 169 8.08 30.38 -5.91
C PHE A 169 6.68 30.46 -6.51
N ARG A 170 6.49 31.39 -7.45
CA ARG A 170 5.21 31.57 -8.15
C ARG A 170 5.40 31.51 -9.65
N THR A 171 4.53 30.73 -10.28
CA THR A 171 4.45 30.54 -11.73
C THR A 171 3.05 30.83 -12.27
N ASP A 172 2.10 31.29 -11.45
CA ASP A 172 0.70 31.56 -11.82
C ASP A 172 0.44 33.00 -12.30
N THR A 173 1.46 33.68 -12.82
CA THR A 173 1.31 35.02 -13.42
C THR A 173 1.05 34.92 -14.92
N GLU A 174 0.39 35.92 -15.50
CA GLU A 174 0.06 35.97 -16.94
C GLU A 174 1.26 35.66 -17.83
N ILE A 175 2.43 36.26 -17.53
CA ILE A 175 3.72 35.89 -18.13
C ILE A 175 4.76 35.77 -17.01
N VAL A 176 5.41 34.62 -16.93
CA VAL A 176 6.57 34.37 -16.07
C VAL A 176 7.84 34.70 -16.87
N PRO A 177 8.58 35.77 -16.55
CA PRO A 177 9.73 36.17 -17.35
C PRO A 177 10.84 35.11 -17.32
N THR A 178 11.56 34.95 -18.44
CA THR A 178 12.66 33.98 -18.55
C THR A 178 13.71 34.17 -17.46
N ARG A 179 14.02 35.42 -17.06
CA ARG A 179 14.97 35.72 -15.97
C ARG A 179 14.50 35.16 -14.62
N LYS A 180 13.20 35.26 -14.32
CA LYS A 180 12.60 34.79 -13.07
C LYS A 180 12.66 33.26 -12.98
N LEU A 181 12.27 32.55 -14.04
CA LEU A 181 12.38 31.09 -14.09
C LEU A 181 13.82 30.60 -13.98
N LYS A 182 14.77 31.26 -14.66
CA LYS A 182 16.20 30.97 -14.48
C LYS A 182 16.66 31.17 -13.05
N SER A 183 16.19 32.20 -12.36
CA SER A 183 16.49 32.44 -10.95
C SER A 183 15.93 31.34 -10.04
N ILE A 184 14.68 30.91 -10.28
CA ILE A 184 14.06 29.81 -9.53
C ILE A 184 14.86 28.51 -9.70
N ILE A 185 15.24 28.17 -10.94
CA ILE A 185 16.07 26.99 -11.23
C ILE A 185 17.48 27.12 -10.63
N ALA A 186 18.04 28.33 -10.59
CA ALA A 186 19.36 28.54 -9.97
C ALA A 186 19.30 28.33 -8.45
N SER A 187 18.20 28.69 -7.79
CA SER A 187 18.05 28.47 -6.34
C SER A 187 17.94 27.01 -5.94
N THR A 188 17.53 26.10 -6.84
CA THR A 188 17.42 24.67 -6.53
C THR A 188 18.74 23.90 -6.67
N LYS A 189 19.80 24.54 -7.19
CA LYS A 189 21.13 23.93 -7.39
C LYS A 189 22.13 24.24 -6.27
N LYS A 190 21.74 25.03 -5.28
CA LYS A 190 22.54 25.34 -4.09
C LYS A 190 22.27 24.32 -3.00
#